data_AF-A0AA88W5N7-F1
#
_entry.id   AF-A0AA88W5N7-F1
#
_cell.length_a   1.000
_cell.length_b   1.000
_cell.length_c   1.000
_cell.angle_alpha   90.00
_cell.angle_beta   90.00
_cell.angle_gamma   90.00
#
_symmetry.space_group_name_H-M   'P 1'
#
loop_
_entity.id
_entity.type
_entity.pdbx_description
1 polymer ?
#
loop_
_entity_poly.entity_id
_entity_poly.type
_entity_poly.pdbx_seq_one_letter_code
_entity_poly.pdbx_strand_id
1 'polypeptide(L)'
;MSHIAVERNRRRQMNDHLKILRSLTPCFYIKRGDQASIIGGVIEFIKELHQVLQSLESKKRRKSLSPSPGPSPRPLQPSPRPADSSFGFKNVKELAACCNSPIADVEAKILGSNVILRTVSQRIPGQIVKIISVLEKHCFEVLHLNISSMEDTVLYSFVVKIGLECQLSVEELAVEVQQSFCAKAVYANEI
;
A
#
# COMPACT_ATOMS: atom_id res chain seq x y z
N MET A 1 -45.24 25.99 -27.10
CA MET A 1 -43.96 25.65 -27.78
C MET A 1 -42.85 25.14 -26.82
N SER A 2 -43.04 25.06 -25.50
CA SER A 2 -41.95 24.68 -24.56
C SER A 2 -41.75 23.17 -24.34
N HIS A 3 -42.80 22.34 -24.44
CA HIS A 3 -42.74 20.92 -24.06
C HIS A 3 -41.70 20.11 -24.86
N ILE A 4 -41.57 20.38 -26.16
CA ILE A 4 -40.62 19.67 -27.05
C ILE A 4 -39.17 20.02 -26.67
N ALA A 5 -38.89 21.28 -26.37
CA ALA A 5 -37.54 21.71 -25.99
C ALA A 5 -37.13 21.12 -24.63
N VAL A 6 -38.05 21.09 -23.66
CA VAL A 6 -37.85 20.48 -22.34
C VAL A 6 -37.55 18.99 -22.47
N GLU A 7 -38.34 18.24 -23.24
CA GLU A 7 -38.12 16.79 -23.41
C GLU A 7 -36.81 16.49 -24.15
N ARG A 8 -36.43 17.30 -25.14
CA ARG A 8 -35.12 17.18 -25.79
C ARG A 8 -33.97 17.40 -24.82
N ASN A 9 -34.08 18.41 -23.95
CA ASN A 9 -33.09 18.67 -22.92
C ASN A 9 -32.97 17.49 -21.94
N ARG A 10 -34.11 16.95 -21.50
CA ARG A 10 -34.15 15.77 -20.62
C ARG A 10 -33.42 14.57 -21.23
N ARG A 11 -33.67 14.27 -22.52
CA ARG A 11 -32.97 13.17 -23.23
C ARG A 11 -31.49 13.44 -23.41
N ARG A 12 -31.10 14.68 -23.68
CA ARG A 12 -29.69 15.09 -23.76
C ARG A 12 -28.97 14.80 -22.43
N GLN A 13 -29.52 15.30 -21.32
CA GLN A 13 -28.96 15.10 -19.98
C GLN A 13 -28.85 13.61 -19.61
N MET A 14 -29.90 12.82 -19.88
CA MET A 14 -29.88 11.37 -19.68
C MET A 14 -28.74 10.69 -20.45
N ASN A 15 -28.55 11.05 -21.73
CA ASN A 15 -27.48 10.48 -22.53
C ASN A 15 -26.08 10.92 -22.04
N ASP A 16 -25.94 12.12 -21.51
CA ASP A 16 -24.67 12.59 -20.94
C ASP A 16 -24.33 11.83 -19.65
N HIS A 17 -25.30 11.57 -18.78
CA HIS A 17 -25.09 10.71 -17.60
C HIS A 17 -24.68 9.28 -17.99
N LEU A 18 -25.32 8.70 -19.02
CA LEU A 18 -24.97 7.38 -19.52
C LEU A 18 -23.55 7.32 -20.11
N LYS A 19 -23.08 8.38 -20.77
CA LYS A 19 -21.68 8.47 -21.24
C LYS A 19 -20.70 8.48 -20.08
N ILE A 20 -20.98 9.26 -19.02
CA ILE A 20 -20.12 9.31 -17.83
C ILE A 20 -20.06 7.94 -17.17
N LEU A 21 -21.21 7.30 -16.93
CA LEU A 21 -21.27 5.94 -16.37
C LEU A 21 -20.45 4.94 -17.21
N ARG A 22 -20.58 4.99 -18.53
CA ARG A 22 -19.79 4.15 -19.44
C ARG A 22 -18.29 4.41 -19.31
N SER A 23 -17.86 5.67 -19.16
CA SER A 23 -16.44 6.03 -19.04
C SER A 23 -15.81 5.59 -17.72
N LEU A 24 -16.60 5.50 -16.64
CA LEU A 24 -16.14 5.04 -15.32
C LEU A 24 -16.13 3.52 -15.19
N THR A 25 -16.85 2.82 -16.07
CA THR A 25 -17.01 1.37 -16.02
C THR A 25 -16.01 0.69 -16.95
N PRO A 26 -15.25 -0.32 -16.49
CA PRO A 26 -14.34 -1.04 -17.37
C PRO A 26 -15.04 -1.67 -18.58
N CYS A 27 -14.40 -1.62 -19.74
CA CYS A 27 -15.00 -1.95 -21.03
C CYS A 27 -15.51 -3.40 -21.14
N PHE A 28 -15.01 -4.32 -20.31
CA PHE A 28 -15.41 -5.72 -20.32
C PHE A 28 -16.80 -5.98 -19.69
N TYR A 29 -17.28 -5.11 -18.79
CA TYR A 29 -18.65 -5.21 -18.26
C TYR A 29 -19.70 -4.68 -19.23
N ILE A 30 -19.29 -3.82 -20.18
CA ILE A 30 -20.21 -3.18 -21.13
C ILE A 30 -19.92 -3.72 -22.54
N LYS A 31 -20.50 -4.88 -22.85
CA LYS A 31 -20.33 -5.56 -24.14
C LYS A 31 -20.96 -4.81 -25.33
N ARG A 32 -21.91 -3.91 -25.07
CA ARG A 32 -22.70 -3.23 -26.11
C ARG A 32 -23.00 -1.77 -25.76
N GLY A 33 -23.28 -0.96 -26.78
CA GLY A 33 -23.48 0.49 -26.71
C GLY A 33 -24.80 0.96 -26.11
N ASP A 34 -25.73 0.05 -25.85
CA ASP A 34 -27.12 0.35 -25.50
C ASP A 34 -27.30 0.61 -24.00
N GLN A 35 -28.38 1.34 -23.66
CA GLN A 35 -28.63 1.82 -22.30
C GLN A 35 -28.75 0.66 -21.30
N ALA A 36 -29.41 -0.44 -21.68
CA ALA A 36 -29.57 -1.60 -20.80
C ALA A 36 -28.23 -2.28 -20.49
N SER A 37 -27.37 -2.48 -21.49
CA SER A 37 -26.03 -3.04 -21.29
C SER A 37 -25.13 -2.14 -20.46
N ILE A 38 -25.22 -0.81 -20.62
CA ILE A 38 -24.46 0.13 -19.79
C ILE A 38 -24.88 0.01 -18.32
N ILE A 39 -26.18 0.09 -18.04
CA ILE A 39 -26.70 0.01 -16.67
C ILE A 39 -26.42 -1.37 -16.05
N GLY A 40 -26.63 -2.45 -16.79
CA GLY A 40 -26.33 -3.82 -16.34
C GLY A 40 -24.86 -4.01 -15.98
N GLY A 41 -23.96 -3.57 -16.86
CA GLY A 41 -22.51 -3.66 -16.62
C GLY A 41 -22.05 -2.83 -15.44
N VAL A 42 -22.59 -1.62 -15.24
CA VAL A 42 -22.32 -0.79 -14.05
C VAL A 42 -22.75 -1.51 -12.77
N ILE A 43 -23.93 -2.13 -12.76
CA ILE A 43 -24.44 -2.85 -11.58
C ILE A 43 -23.53 -4.03 -11.23
N GLU A 44 -23.10 -4.81 -12.22
CA GLU A 44 -22.19 -5.93 -12.02
C GLU A 44 -20.84 -5.46 -11.46
N PHE A 45 -20.28 -4.40 -12.04
CA PHE A 45 -19.04 -3.80 -11.54
C PHE A 45 -19.14 -3.31 -10.09
N ILE A 46 -20.22 -2.60 -9.73
CA ILE A 46 -20.45 -2.12 -8.35
C ILE A 46 -20.55 -3.30 -7.37
N LYS A 47 -21.24 -4.38 -7.76
CA LYS A 47 -21.35 -5.58 -6.91
C LYS A 47 -19.99 -6.22 -6.65
N GLU A 48 -19.16 -6.35 -7.69
CA GLU A 48 -17.80 -6.87 -7.54
C GLU A 48 -16.93 -5.97 -6.65
N LEU A 49 -17.01 -4.65 -6.83
CA LEU A 49 -16.31 -3.70 -5.96
C LEU A 49 -16.72 -3.84 -4.50
N HIS A 50 -18.02 -3.97 -4.20
CA HIS A 50 -18.51 -4.22 -2.85
C HIS A 50 -17.98 -5.55 -2.28
N GLN A 51 -17.94 -6.62 -3.08
CA GLN A 51 -17.40 -7.91 -2.66
C GLN A 51 -15.90 -7.84 -2.34
N VAL A 52 -15.12 -7.15 -3.18
CA VAL A 52 -13.69 -6.93 -2.93
C VAL A 52 -13.50 -6.17 -1.62
N LEU A 53 -14.26 -5.09 -1.41
CA LEU A 53 -14.21 -4.28 -0.20
C LEU A 53 -14.48 -5.13 1.06
N GLN A 54 -15.58 -5.90 1.08
CA GLN A 54 -15.90 -6.80 2.19
C GLN A 54 -14.81 -7.85 2.43
N SER A 55 -14.23 -8.41 1.35
CA SER A 55 -13.12 -9.37 1.47
C SER A 55 -11.90 -8.75 2.15
N LEU A 56 -11.57 -7.50 1.80
CA LEU A 56 -10.44 -6.76 2.37
C LEU A 56 -10.71 -6.39 3.83
N GLU A 57 -11.91 -5.95 4.17
CA GLU A 57 -12.33 -5.68 5.55
C GLU A 57 -12.25 -6.95 6.42
N SER A 58 -12.70 -8.10 5.89
CA SER A 58 -12.60 -9.38 6.59
C SER A 58 -11.13 -9.81 6.81
N LYS A 59 -10.26 -9.59 5.82
CA LYS A 59 -8.82 -9.88 5.91
C LYS A 59 -8.14 -8.95 6.91
N LYS A 60 -8.55 -7.68 6.96
CA LYS A 60 -8.12 -6.70 7.97
C LYS A 60 -8.51 -7.15 9.38
N ARG A 61 -9.78 -7.53 9.61
CA ARG A 61 -10.25 -8.04 10.91
C ARG A 61 -9.52 -9.30 11.37
N ARG A 62 -9.24 -10.24 10.46
CA ARG A 62 -8.46 -11.44 10.80
C ARG A 62 -7.03 -11.14 11.20
N LYS A 63 -6.39 -10.13 10.59
CA LYS A 63 -5.05 -9.67 10.98
C LYS A 63 -5.04 -8.90 12.32
N SER A 64 -6.13 -8.20 12.66
CA SER A 64 -6.24 -7.50 13.95
C SER A 64 -6.67 -8.40 15.11
N LEU A 65 -7.32 -9.53 14.82
CA LEU A 65 -7.82 -10.49 15.82
C LEU A 65 -6.91 -11.72 16.01
N SER A 66 -5.75 -11.79 15.37
CA SER A 66 -4.68 -12.70 15.80
C SER A 66 -3.82 -11.98 16.84
N PRO A 67 -4.08 -12.14 18.15
CA PRO A 67 -3.04 -11.85 19.12
C PRO A 67 -1.89 -12.80 18.81
N SER A 68 -0.72 -12.25 18.50
CA SER A 68 0.53 -12.97 18.65
C SER A 68 0.50 -13.68 20.01
N PRO A 69 0.59 -15.02 20.08
CA PRO A 69 0.88 -15.66 21.34
C PRO A 69 2.31 -15.21 21.69
N GLY A 70 2.42 -14.44 22.78
CA GLY A 70 3.71 -14.03 23.32
C GLY A 70 4.64 -15.23 23.57
N PRO A 71 5.93 -14.97 23.81
CA PRO A 71 6.96 -16.00 23.89
C PRO A 71 6.74 -16.85 25.14
N SER A 72 6.23 -18.06 24.95
CA SER A 72 6.35 -19.11 25.95
C SER A 72 7.65 -19.88 25.69
N PRO A 73 8.59 -19.95 26.65
CA PRO A 73 9.83 -20.69 26.46
C PRO A 73 9.50 -22.19 26.53
N ARG A 74 9.35 -22.84 25.38
CA ARG A 74 9.28 -24.31 25.32
C ARG A 74 10.50 -24.86 24.57
N PRO A 75 11.20 -25.86 25.12
CA PRO A 75 12.48 -26.31 24.59
C PRO A 75 12.36 -26.91 23.19
N LEU A 76 13.38 -26.61 22.39
CA LEU A 76 13.66 -27.14 21.07
C LEU A 76 13.51 -28.66 21.02
N GLN A 77 12.65 -29.15 20.12
CA GLN A 77 12.81 -30.49 19.54
C GLN A 77 12.71 -30.41 18.01
N PRO A 78 13.66 -31.01 17.27
CA PRO A 78 13.65 -31.00 15.82
C PRO A 78 12.76 -32.14 15.30
N SER A 79 11.84 -31.82 14.39
CA SER A 79 11.19 -32.82 13.53
C SER A 79 11.26 -32.38 12.07
N PRO A 80 11.70 -33.25 11.14
CA PRO A 80 11.91 -32.90 9.74
C PRO A 80 10.63 -33.16 8.92
N ARG A 81 10.28 -32.23 8.01
CA ARG A 81 9.35 -32.44 6.89
C ARG A 81 9.28 -31.20 5.96
N PRO A 82 8.85 -31.34 4.69
CA PRO A 82 9.74 -31.22 3.54
C PRO A 82 9.58 -29.88 2.79
N ALA A 83 10.61 -29.53 2.04
CA ALA A 83 10.57 -28.54 0.98
C ALA A 83 9.59 -28.98 -0.12
N ASP A 84 8.61 -28.14 -0.46
CA ASP A 84 8.29 -27.79 -1.84
C ASP A 84 7.15 -26.76 -1.93
N SER A 85 7.46 -25.60 -2.50
CA SER A 85 6.65 -24.96 -3.54
C SER A 85 7.42 -23.75 -4.07
N SER A 86 8.35 -24.08 -4.97
CA SER A 86 8.92 -23.16 -5.94
C SER A 86 7.79 -22.55 -6.79
N PHE A 87 7.45 -21.29 -6.53
CA PHE A 87 6.86 -20.42 -7.56
C PHE A 87 7.97 -19.56 -8.14
N GLY A 88 8.59 -20.10 -9.19
CA GLY A 88 9.55 -19.39 -10.00
C GLY A 88 8.87 -18.33 -10.85
N PHE A 89 9.26 -17.08 -10.62
CA PHE A 89 9.46 -16.11 -11.69
C PHE A 89 10.83 -15.47 -11.47
N LYS A 90 11.85 -16.06 -12.10
CA LYS A 90 13.13 -15.38 -12.32
C LYS A 90 13.01 -14.50 -13.56
N ASN A 91 13.78 -13.40 -13.55
CA ASN A 91 13.94 -12.32 -14.54
C ASN A 91 12.98 -11.13 -14.29
N VAL A 92 13.37 -10.00 -13.69
CA VAL A 92 14.64 -9.24 -13.72
C VAL A 92 15.16 -9.03 -12.29
N LYS A 93 16.47 -8.89 -12.08
CA LYS A 93 17.11 -8.68 -10.77
C LYS A 93 16.74 -7.30 -10.21
N GLU A 94 15.51 -7.15 -9.74
CA GLU A 94 15.06 -5.99 -8.99
C GLU A 94 15.65 -6.10 -7.58
N LEU A 95 16.58 -5.22 -7.24
CA LEU A 95 17.19 -5.13 -5.91
C LEU A 95 16.13 -4.53 -4.97
N ALA A 96 15.38 -5.41 -4.32
CA ALA A 96 14.36 -5.07 -3.34
C ALA A 96 14.59 -5.85 -2.05
N ALA A 97 14.40 -5.17 -0.92
CA ALA A 97 14.55 -5.72 0.42
C ALA A 97 13.30 -5.44 1.24
N CYS A 98 12.89 -6.43 2.05
CA CYS A 98 11.78 -6.30 2.98
C CYS A 98 12.25 -6.66 4.40
N CYS A 99 11.93 -5.81 5.37
CA CYS A 99 12.14 -6.06 6.79
C CYS A 99 10.79 -5.92 7.50
N ASN A 100 10.22 -7.04 7.91
CA ASN A 100 8.88 -7.09 8.49
C ASN A 100 8.97 -7.43 9.97
N SER A 101 8.38 -6.61 10.83
CA SER A 101 8.27 -6.87 12.26
C SER A 101 6.82 -6.63 12.74
N PRO A 102 6.49 -7.02 13.99
CA PRO A 102 5.19 -6.70 14.58
C PRO A 102 4.91 -5.20 14.71
N ILE A 103 5.94 -4.35 14.65
CA ILE A 103 5.87 -2.91 14.93
C ILE A 103 5.82 -2.10 13.62
N ALA A 104 6.50 -2.55 12.57
CA ALA A 104 6.48 -1.93 11.26
C ALA A 104 6.84 -2.93 10.14
N ASP A 105 6.29 -2.69 8.96
CA ASP A 105 6.58 -3.36 7.69
C ASP A 105 7.36 -2.37 6.81
N VAL A 106 8.60 -2.70 6.45
CA VAL A 106 9.52 -1.83 5.70
C VAL A 106 9.91 -2.52 4.39
N GLU A 107 9.63 -1.86 3.28
CA GLU A 107 9.96 -2.30 1.93
C GLU A 107 10.84 -1.23 1.26
N ALA A 108 12.00 -1.63 0.73
CA ALA A 108 12.89 -0.77 -0.03
C ALA A 108 13.16 -1.38 -1.40
N LYS A 109 13.07 -0.57 -2.46
CA LYS A 109 13.21 -1.04 -3.84
C LYS A 109 13.97 -0.04 -4.68
N ILE A 110 15.05 -0.48 -5.35
CA ILE A 110 15.81 0.37 -6.27
C ILE A 110 15.04 0.58 -7.57
N LEU A 111 14.96 1.83 -8.01
CA LEU A 111 14.50 2.23 -9.33
C LEU A 111 15.49 3.23 -9.94
N GLY A 112 16.36 2.74 -10.83
CA GLY A 112 17.41 3.56 -11.43
C GLY A 112 18.41 4.06 -10.39
N SER A 113 18.55 5.38 -10.25
CA SER A 113 19.38 6.04 -9.22
C SER A 113 18.63 6.38 -7.93
N ASN A 114 17.36 5.99 -7.85
CA ASN A 114 16.49 6.29 -6.72
C ASN A 114 16.10 4.99 -5.99
N VAL A 115 15.67 5.13 -4.75
CA VAL A 115 15.06 4.08 -3.94
C VAL A 115 13.66 4.50 -3.55
N ILE A 116 12.70 3.60 -3.75
CA ILE A 116 11.36 3.74 -3.20
C ILE A 116 11.36 3.01 -1.86
N LEU A 117 11.20 3.77 -0.78
CA LEU A 117 11.11 3.25 0.58
C LEU A 117 9.67 3.41 1.07
N ARG A 118 9.04 2.30 1.43
CA ARG A 118 7.67 2.25 1.95
C ARG A 118 7.72 1.66 3.34
N THR A 119 7.11 2.34 4.29
CA THR A 119 7.01 1.86 5.66
C THR A 119 5.57 1.94 6.13
N VAL A 120 5.04 0.85 6.67
CA VAL A 120 3.69 0.78 7.25
C VAL A 120 3.83 0.46 8.72
N SER A 121 3.28 1.31 9.59
CA SER A 121 3.31 1.10 11.03
C SER A 121 2.06 1.65 11.71
N GLN A 122 1.89 1.35 13.00
CA GLN A 122 0.99 2.14 13.82
C GLN A 122 1.46 3.60 13.92
N ARG A 123 0.55 4.51 14.27
CA ARG A 123 0.87 5.92 14.54
C ARG A 123 1.80 6.04 15.74
N ILE A 124 3.07 6.35 15.47
CA ILE A 124 4.08 6.64 16.48
C ILE A 124 4.49 8.12 16.33
N PRO A 125 4.25 8.97 17.34
CA PRO A 125 4.68 10.37 17.30
C PRO A 125 6.18 10.51 17.05
N GLY A 126 6.58 11.43 16.17
CA GLY A 126 7.98 11.69 15.84
C GLY A 126 8.68 10.63 14.97
N GLN A 127 7.99 9.53 14.62
CA GLN A 127 8.61 8.44 13.85
C GLN A 127 9.10 8.87 12.48
N ILE A 128 8.36 9.74 11.80
CA ILE A 128 8.78 10.27 10.50
C ILE A 128 10.09 11.04 10.57
N VAL A 129 10.30 11.80 11.66
CA VAL A 129 11.54 12.54 11.89
C VAL A 129 12.70 11.58 12.11
N LYS A 130 12.49 10.48 12.84
CA LYS A 130 13.51 9.43 13.00
C LYS A 130 13.88 8.79 11.68
N ILE A 131 12.91 8.48 10.81
CA ILE A 131 13.16 7.90 9.49
C ILE A 131 13.96 8.88 8.62
N ILE A 132 13.57 10.16 8.59
CA ILE A 132 14.30 11.19 7.85
C ILE A 132 15.73 11.33 8.39
N SER A 133 15.92 11.30 9.71
CA SER A 133 17.25 11.35 10.32
C SER A 133 18.14 10.18 9.89
N VAL A 134 17.58 8.96 9.78
CA VAL A 134 18.29 7.78 9.25
C VAL A 134 18.67 8.00 7.79
N LEU A 135 17.75 8.50 6.97
CA LEU A 135 18.00 8.76 5.55
C LEU A 135 19.12 9.79 5.36
N GLU A 136 19.06 10.92 6.07
CA GLU A 136 20.07 11.98 6.02
C GLU A 136 21.43 11.51 6.51
N LYS A 137 21.48 10.77 7.63
CA LYS A 137 22.70 10.15 8.17
C LYS A 137 23.41 9.26 7.14
N HIS A 138 22.66 8.61 6.26
CA HIS A 138 23.18 7.71 5.22
C HIS A 138 23.19 8.34 3.82
N CYS A 139 23.20 9.67 3.76
CA CYS A 139 23.34 10.44 2.51
C CYS A 139 22.25 10.14 1.48
N PHE A 140 21.04 9.77 1.92
CA PHE A 140 19.87 9.70 1.04
C PHE A 140 19.20 11.07 0.97
N GLU A 141 18.97 11.56 -0.24
CA GLU A 141 18.23 12.81 -0.46
C GLU A 141 16.75 12.50 -0.66
N VAL A 142 15.87 13.03 0.19
CA VAL A 142 14.43 12.84 0.06
C VAL A 142 13.88 13.72 -1.07
N LEU A 143 13.46 13.08 -2.17
CA LEU A 143 12.87 13.79 -3.31
C LEU A 143 11.36 13.98 -3.13
N HIS A 144 10.69 12.97 -2.62
CA HIS A 144 9.24 12.98 -2.42
C HIS A 144 8.87 12.16 -1.20
N LEU A 145 7.90 12.66 -0.43
CA LEU A 145 7.32 11.98 0.71
C LEU A 145 5.80 12.05 0.58
N ASN A 146 5.16 10.89 0.50
CA ASN A 146 3.72 10.76 0.68
C ASN A 146 3.42 10.14 2.04
N ILE A 147 2.54 10.78 2.80
CA ILE A 147 2.06 10.29 4.08
C ILE A 147 0.58 9.96 3.91
N SER A 148 0.22 8.70 4.06
CA SER A 148 -1.17 8.25 3.97
C SER A 148 -1.56 7.55 5.26
N SER A 149 -2.57 8.06 5.95
CA SER A 149 -3.06 7.47 7.20
C SER A 149 -4.42 6.82 7.00
N MET A 150 -4.62 5.65 7.58
CA MET A 150 -5.92 4.98 7.64
C MET A 150 -6.10 4.41 9.05
N GLU A 151 -7.10 4.91 9.78
CA GLU A 151 -7.31 4.59 11.21
C GLU A 151 -6.00 4.74 12.01
N ASP A 152 -5.57 3.70 12.71
CA ASP A 152 -4.38 3.70 13.57
C ASP A 152 -3.08 3.41 12.82
N THR A 153 -3.14 3.19 11.50
CA THR A 153 -1.98 2.86 10.66
C THR A 153 -1.58 4.04 9.78
N VAL A 154 -0.28 4.20 9.55
CA VAL A 154 0.29 5.19 8.64
C VAL A 154 1.23 4.49 7.67
N LEU A 155 1.10 4.84 6.40
CA LEU A 155 2.04 4.53 5.33
C LEU A 155 2.88 5.78 5.06
N TYR A 156 4.18 5.67 5.24
CA TYR A 156 5.15 6.62 4.70
C TYR A 156 5.72 6.03 3.41
N SER A 157 5.68 6.79 2.32
CA SER A 157 6.22 6.40 1.03
C SER A 157 7.20 7.47 0.55
N PHE A 158 8.48 7.17 0.68
CA PHE A 158 9.57 8.02 0.27
C PHE A 158 10.06 7.61 -1.12
N VAL A 159 10.38 8.60 -1.95
CA VAL A 159 11.27 8.46 -3.08
C VAL A 159 12.55 9.18 -2.69
N VAL A 160 13.63 8.43 -2.53
CA VAL A 160 14.92 8.97 -2.12
C VAL A 160 15.94 8.75 -3.22
N LYS A 161 16.87 9.68 -3.38
CA LYS A 161 18.01 9.54 -4.29
C LYS A 161 19.22 9.05 -3.51
N ILE A 162 19.96 8.13 -4.10
CA ILE A 162 21.19 7.61 -3.51
C ILE A 162 22.28 8.68 -3.64
N GLY A 163 22.79 9.20 -2.53
CA GLY A 163 23.91 10.14 -2.52
C GLY A 163 25.23 9.45 -2.89
N LEU A 164 26.20 10.25 -3.34
CA LEU A 164 27.50 9.76 -3.82
C LEU A 164 28.34 9.07 -2.74
N GLU A 165 28.11 9.43 -1.46
CA GLU A 165 28.81 8.87 -0.30
C GLU A 165 28.02 7.76 0.42
N CYS A 166 26.88 7.34 -0.15
CA CYS A 166 26.06 6.29 0.45
C CYS A 166 26.75 4.92 0.30
N GLN A 167 27.04 4.28 1.43
CA GLN A 167 27.66 2.95 1.48
C GLN A 167 26.65 1.83 1.78
N LEU A 168 25.39 2.17 2.03
CA LEU A 168 24.37 1.18 2.40
C LEU A 168 23.81 0.46 1.19
N SER A 169 23.69 -0.86 1.32
CA SER A 169 22.81 -1.67 0.49
C SER A 169 21.33 -1.40 0.79
N VAL A 170 20.46 -1.86 -0.11
CA VAL A 170 18.99 -1.75 0.05
C VAL A 170 18.51 -2.53 1.26
N GLU A 171 19.14 -3.68 1.49
CA GLU A 171 18.90 -4.56 2.62
C GLU A 171 19.27 -3.87 3.95
N GLU A 172 20.44 -3.25 4.02
CA GLU A 172 20.88 -2.52 5.21
C GLU A 172 20.01 -1.29 5.48
N LEU A 173 19.60 -0.56 4.44
CA LEU A 173 18.66 0.54 4.57
C LEU A 173 17.34 0.09 5.19
N ALA A 174 16.77 -1.02 4.70
CA ALA A 174 15.53 -1.57 5.24
C ALA A 174 15.68 -1.95 6.73
N VAL A 175 16.82 -2.52 7.12
CA VAL A 175 17.12 -2.87 8.52
C VAL A 175 17.28 -1.63 9.40
N GLU A 176 18.06 -0.62 8.98
CA GLU A 176 18.30 0.60 9.77
C GLU A 176 16.99 1.38 9.99
N VAL A 177 16.17 1.50 8.94
CA VAL A 177 14.84 2.11 9.03
C VAL A 177 13.96 1.29 9.97
N GLN A 178 14.00 -0.05 9.90
CA GLN A 178 13.24 -0.90 10.82
C GLN A 178 13.67 -0.71 12.29
N GLN A 179 14.96 -0.53 12.56
CA GLN A 179 15.47 -0.27 13.92
C GLN A 179 14.97 1.05 14.49
N SER A 180 14.72 2.06 13.65
CA SER A 180 14.15 3.34 14.08
C SER A 180 12.75 3.20 14.72
N PHE A 181 12.01 2.14 14.40
CA PHE A 181 10.71 1.81 15.01
C PHE A 181 10.83 1.03 16.32
N CYS A 182 11.92 0.29 16.51
CA CYS A 182 12.18 -0.52 17.72
C CYS A 182 12.85 0.30 18.84
N ALA A 183 13.57 1.37 18.49
CA ALA A 183 14.18 2.27 19.46
C ALA A 183 13.08 3.04 20.23
N LYS A 184 12.76 2.58 21.45
CA LYS A 184 11.97 3.32 22.43
C LYS A 184 12.50 4.76 22.49
N ALA A 185 11.58 5.72 22.43
CA ALA A 185 11.90 7.13 22.58
C ALA A 185 12.52 7.36 23.97
N VAL A 186 13.85 7.42 24.03
CA VAL A 186 14.58 8.06 25.13
C VAL A 186 14.67 9.54 24.80
N TYR A 187 13.54 10.25 24.74
CA TYR A 187 13.44 11.70 24.81
C TYR A 187 12.04 12.06 25.29
N ALA A 188 11.78 11.74 26.55
CA ALA A 188 10.72 12.33 27.34
C ALA A 188 11.31 12.59 28.74
N ASN A 189 12.29 13.49 28.79
CA ASN A 189 12.68 14.30 29.94
C ASN A 189 13.80 15.25 29.48
N GLU A 190 13.73 16.49 29.97
CA GLU A 190 14.50 17.68 29.57
C GLU A 190 13.89 18.35 28.31
N ILE A 191 13.17 19.48 28.38
CA ILE A 191 13.12 20.60 29.33
C ILE A 191 11.66 21.08 29.47
#